data_AF-A0A7J8AWR2-F1
#
_entry.id   AF-A0A7J8AWR2-F1
#
_cell.length_a   1.000
_cell.length_b   1.000
_cell.length_c   1.000
_cell.angle_alpha   90.00
_cell.angle_beta   90.00
_cell.angle_gamma   90.00
#
_symmetry.space_group_name_H-M   'P 1'
#
loop_
_entity.id
_entity.type
_entity.pdbx_description
1 polymer ?
#
loop_
_entity_poly.entity_id
_entity_poly.type
_entity_poly.pdbx_seq_one_letter_code
_entity_poly.pdbx_strand_id
1 'polypeptide(L)'
;MAAARHSTLDFMLGAKADGETILKGLQSIFQEQGMTESVHTWQDHGYLATYVNKNGSFANLRIYPHGLVLLDLQTYDGDAEGKEVDSLLNKVEERMKELSQDSTGRVKRLPPIVRGGAIDRYWPTADGRLVEYDIDEVVYDKDSPYQNIKILHSKQFGNILILSGDVNLAESDLAYTRAIMGSGKEDYTGKDVLILGGGDGGKLCEIVKLKPKMVTMVEISFVV
;
A
#
# COMPACT_ATOMS: atom_id res chain seq x y z
N MET A 1 -14.50 1.65 11.65
CA MET A 1 -13.79 2.95 11.60
C MET A 1 -13.80 3.37 10.14
N ALA A 2 -14.19 4.60 9.82
CA ALA A 2 -14.36 4.99 8.43
C ALA A 2 -13.00 5.12 7.71
N ALA A 3 -12.80 4.39 6.62
CA ALA A 3 -11.59 4.47 5.81
C ALA A 3 -11.87 5.18 4.47
N ALA A 4 -10.87 5.86 3.93
CA ALA A 4 -10.97 6.46 2.61
C ALA A 4 -10.21 5.59 1.60
N ARG A 5 -10.88 5.18 0.52
CA ARG A 5 -10.22 4.48 -0.60
C ARG A 5 -9.82 5.50 -1.66
N HIS A 6 -8.54 5.53 -2.00
CA HIS A 6 -7.97 6.46 -2.98
C HIS A 6 -7.54 5.72 -4.24
N SER A 7 -8.22 5.97 -5.35
CA SER A 7 -7.95 5.34 -6.64
C SER A 7 -7.32 6.34 -7.60
N THR A 8 -6.34 5.89 -8.39
CA THR A 8 -5.63 6.73 -9.35
C THR A 8 -5.66 6.15 -10.76
N LEU A 9 -5.65 7.03 -11.74
CA LEU A 9 -5.60 6.68 -13.15
C LEU A 9 -4.82 7.74 -13.94
N ASP A 10 -3.73 7.31 -14.55
CA ASP A 10 -2.79 8.20 -15.24
C ASP A 10 -2.80 7.89 -16.74
N PHE A 11 -2.81 8.94 -17.57
CA PHE A 11 -2.64 8.86 -19.01
C PHE A 11 -1.44 9.69 -19.46
N MET A 12 -0.57 9.09 -20.25
CA MET A 12 0.48 9.77 -21.02
C MET A 12 0.12 9.72 -22.50
N LEU A 13 -0.16 10.88 -23.10
CA LEU A 13 -0.64 11.01 -24.47
C LEU A 13 0.51 11.25 -25.45
N GLY A 14 0.47 10.64 -26.63
CA GLY A 14 1.56 10.67 -27.62
C GLY A 14 1.68 11.97 -28.43
N ALA A 15 0.64 12.81 -28.45
CA ALA A 15 0.63 14.13 -29.07
C ALA A 15 0.11 15.19 -28.08
N LYS A 16 0.25 16.49 -28.41
CA LYS A 16 -0.47 17.57 -27.72
C LYS A 16 -1.97 17.42 -27.97
N ALA A 17 -2.60 16.46 -27.30
CA ALA A 17 -4.04 16.42 -27.19
C ALA A 17 -4.48 17.73 -26.54
N ASP A 18 -5.47 18.38 -27.14
CA ASP A 18 -5.98 19.64 -26.65
C ASP A 18 -6.61 19.45 -25.26
N GLY A 19 -6.03 20.08 -24.25
CA GLY A 19 -6.46 19.92 -22.86
C GLY A 19 -7.90 20.36 -22.63
N GLU A 20 -8.38 21.36 -23.39
CA GLU A 20 -9.77 21.80 -23.33
C GLU A 20 -10.72 20.74 -23.91
N THR A 21 -10.35 20.10 -25.02
CA THR A 21 -11.08 18.97 -25.59
C THR A 21 -11.15 17.79 -24.62
N ILE A 22 -10.06 17.46 -23.92
CA ILE A 22 -10.06 16.39 -22.90
C ILE A 22 -11.00 16.75 -21.75
N LEU A 23 -10.89 17.97 -21.22
CA LEU A 23 -11.71 18.44 -20.12
C LEU A 23 -13.20 18.32 -20.45
N LYS A 24 -13.63 18.92 -21.58
CA LYS A 24 -15.02 18.85 -22.06
C LYS A 24 -15.46 17.42 -22.36
N GLY A 25 -14.56 16.61 -22.92
CA GLY A 25 -14.83 15.23 -23.28
C GLY A 25 -15.11 14.31 -22.09
N LEU A 26 -14.44 14.55 -20.96
CA LEU A 26 -14.58 13.78 -19.72
C LEU A 26 -15.66 14.33 -18.77
N GLN A 27 -15.97 15.62 -18.87
CA GLN A 27 -16.94 16.30 -18.00
C GLN A 27 -18.29 15.57 -17.89
N SER A 28 -18.82 15.06 -19.01
CA SER A 28 -20.09 14.33 -19.07
C SER A 28 -20.14 13.12 -18.14
N ILE A 29 -19.04 12.38 -17.98
CA ILE A 29 -18.98 11.17 -17.15
C ILE A 29 -19.29 11.50 -15.69
N PHE A 30 -18.73 12.60 -15.17
CA PHE A 30 -18.94 13.02 -13.77
C PHE A 30 -20.29 13.71 -13.57
N GLN A 31 -20.77 14.46 -14.57
CA GLN A 31 -22.08 15.11 -14.52
C GLN A 31 -23.23 14.09 -14.50
N GLU A 32 -23.11 12.98 -15.24
CA GLU A 32 -24.06 11.87 -15.19
C GLU A 32 -24.15 11.19 -13.83
N GLN A 33 -23.09 11.27 -13.02
CA GLN A 33 -23.08 10.82 -11.62
C GLN A 33 -23.66 11.88 -10.66
N GLY A 34 -24.12 13.03 -11.16
CA GLY A 34 -24.66 14.12 -10.34
C GLY A 34 -23.60 14.87 -9.52
N MET A 35 -22.32 14.78 -9.90
CA MET A 35 -21.23 15.49 -9.23
C MET A 35 -21.20 16.96 -9.63
N THR A 36 -20.94 17.84 -8.66
CA THR A 36 -20.75 19.27 -8.88
C THR A 36 -19.32 19.54 -9.31
N GLU A 37 -19.13 20.28 -10.40
CA GLU A 37 -17.80 20.59 -10.95
C GLU A 37 -17.33 22.00 -10.55
N SER A 38 -16.03 22.12 -10.28
CA SER A 38 -15.29 23.39 -10.24
C SER A 38 -14.02 23.26 -11.08
N VAL A 39 -13.78 24.21 -11.98
CA VAL A 39 -12.60 24.19 -12.87
C VAL A 39 -11.70 25.38 -12.54
N HIS A 40 -10.42 25.09 -12.28
CA HIS A 40 -9.37 26.08 -12.18
C HIS A 40 -8.43 25.97 -13.38
N THR A 41 -8.10 27.12 -13.98
CA THR A 41 -7.27 27.21 -15.19
C THR A 41 -6.02 28.03 -14.92
N TRP A 42 -4.87 27.56 -15.40
CA TRP A 42 -3.63 28.32 -15.42
C TRP A 42 -3.18 28.58 -16.86
N GLN A 43 -2.69 29.79 -17.13
CA GLN A 43 -2.24 30.21 -18.45
C GLN A 43 -1.25 29.21 -19.09
N ASP A 44 -0.25 28.76 -18.34
CA ASP A 44 0.81 27.86 -18.84
C ASP A 44 0.88 26.52 -18.09
N HIS A 45 -0.09 26.22 -17.22
CA HIS A 45 -0.07 25.00 -16.39
C HIS A 45 -1.33 24.14 -16.57
N GLY A 46 -2.17 24.40 -17.58
CA GLY A 46 -3.33 23.57 -17.91
C GLY A 46 -4.48 23.71 -16.92
N TYR A 47 -5.14 22.60 -16.59
CA TYR A 47 -6.43 22.57 -15.89
C TYR A 47 -6.41 21.69 -14.65
N LEU A 48 -7.18 22.09 -13.64
CA LEU A 48 -7.60 21.22 -12.53
C LEU A 48 -9.12 21.31 -12.45
N ALA A 49 -9.80 20.20 -12.69
CA ALA A 49 -11.23 20.08 -12.45
C ALA A 49 -11.45 19.23 -11.19
N THR A 50 -12.22 19.76 -10.25
CA THR A 50 -12.62 19.06 -9.03
C THR A 50 -14.11 18.76 -9.12
N TYR A 51 -14.45 17.49 -8.93
CA TYR A 51 -15.83 16.99 -8.92
C TYR A 51 -16.18 16.55 -7.51
N VAL A 52 -17.25 17.09 -6.92
CA VAL A 52 -17.68 16.76 -5.56
C VAL A 52 -19.06 16.10 -5.60
N ASN A 53 -19.19 14.95 -4.94
CA ASN A 53 -20.44 14.22 -4.82
C ASN A 53 -21.10 14.48 -3.45
N LYS A 54 -22.43 14.33 -3.40
CA LYS A 54 -23.24 14.55 -2.20
C LYS A 54 -22.97 13.53 -1.09
N ASN A 55 -22.46 12.34 -1.43
CA ASN A 55 -22.05 11.31 -0.46
C ASN A 55 -20.69 11.60 0.20
N GLY A 56 -20.02 12.71 -0.15
CA GLY A 56 -18.72 13.08 0.40
C GLY A 56 -17.52 12.56 -0.40
N SER A 57 -17.73 11.78 -1.47
CA SER A 57 -16.66 11.43 -2.40
C SER A 57 -16.29 12.61 -3.29
N PHE A 58 -15.05 12.64 -3.78
CA PHE A 58 -14.62 13.64 -4.75
C PHE A 58 -13.60 13.06 -5.75
N ALA A 59 -13.51 13.70 -6.91
CA ALA A 59 -12.50 13.43 -7.93
C ALA A 59 -11.71 14.70 -8.25
N ASN A 60 -10.42 14.56 -8.54
CA ASN A 60 -9.59 15.59 -9.15
C ASN A 60 -9.08 15.10 -10.49
N LEU A 61 -9.39 15.84 -11.55
CA LEU A 61 -8.86 15.65 -12.88
C LEU A 61 -7.82 16.74 -13.16
N ARG A 62 -6.55 16.35 -13.21
CA ARG A 62 -5.42 17.23 -13.50
C ARG A 62 -4.97 17.01 -14.94
N ILE A 63 -5.06 18.05 -15.77
CA ILE A 63 -4.66 18.01 -17.18
C ILE A 63 -3.45 18.94 -17.35
N TYR A 64 -2.29 18.37 -17.64
CA TYR A 64 -1.06 19.11 -17.92
C TYR A 64 -0.92 19.44 -19.41
N PRO A 65 -0.27 20.56 -19.77
CA PRO A 65 -0.12 21.00 -21.16
C PRO A 65 0.82 20.12 -22.01
N HIS A 66 1.53 19.18 -21.39
CA HIS A 66 2.51 18.30 -22.03
C HIS A 66 2.02 16.85 -22.18
N GLY A 67 0.70 16.63 -22.20
CA GLY A 67 0.10 15.31 -22.50
C GLY A 67 -0.06 14.37 -21.31
N LEU A 68 0.24 14.83 -20.09
CA LEU A 68 -0.04 14.08 -18.86
C LEU A 68 -1.43 14.43 -18.33
N VAL A 69 -2.28 13.43 -18.12
CA VAL A 69 -3.59 13.56 -17.46
C VAL A 69 -3.61 12.63 -16.26
N LEU A 70 -3.93 13.17 -15.09
CA LEU A 70 -4.05 12.42 -13.84
C LEU A 70 -5.48 12.52 -13.32
N LEU A 71 -6.04 11.40 -12.90
CA LEU A 71 -7.33 11.33 -12.21
C LEU A 71 -7.12 10.69 -10.85
N ASP A 72 -7.50 11.42 -9.81
CA ASP A 72 -7.56 10.96 -8.44
C ASP A 72 -9.02 10.90 -8.01
N LEU A 73 -9.46 9.79 -7.41
CA LEU A 73 -10.81 9.63 -6.88
C LEU A 73 -10.73 9.12 -5.43
N GLN A 74 -11.38 9.82 -4.52
CA GLN A 74 -11.47 9.43 -3.12
C GLN A 74 -12.94 9.21 -2.72
N THR A 75 -13.23 8.06 -2.13
CA THR A 75 -14.57 7.71 -1.61
C THR A 75 -14.58 7.49 -0.11
N TYR A 76 -15.77 7.60 0.48
CA TYR A 76 -16.01 7.46 1.92
C TYR A 76 -16.83 6.19 2.20
N ASP A 77 -16.08 5.09 2.34
CA ASP A 77 -16.39 3.78 2.91
C ASP A 77 -17.44 2.83 2.28
N GLY A 78 -16.99 1.59 2.01
CA GLY A 78 -17.78 0.38 1.69
C GLY A 78 -17.38 -0.34 0.39
N ASP A 79 -17.28 -1.68 0.41
CA ASP A 79 -17.03 -2.53 -0.79
C ASP A 79 -18.05 -2.31 -1.92
N ALA A 80 -19.27 -1.88 -1.57
CA ALA A 80 -20.33 -1.55 -2.51
C ALA A 80 -19.99 -0.33 -3.37
N GLU A 81 -19.36 0.71 -2.81
CA GLU A 81 -18.91 1.89 -3.55
C GLU A 81 -17.69 1.59 -4.43
N GLY A 82 -16.90 0.56 -4.10
CA GLY A 82 -15.73 0.16 -4.89
C GLY A 82 -16.09 -0.22 -6.34
N LYS A 83 -17.24 -0.87 -6.55
CA LYS A 83 -17.71 -1.21 -7.91
C LYS A 83 -18.14 0.00 -8.71
N GLU A 84 -18.71 1.01 -8.05
CA GLU A 84 -19.11 2.27 -8.70
C GLU A 84 -17.88 3.07 -9.12
N VAL A 85 -16.86 3.14 -8.26
CA VAL A 85 -15.54 3.70 -8.58
C VAL A 85 -14.91 3.00 -9.77
N ASP A 86 -14.88 1.66 -9.76
CA ASP A 86 -14.26 0.91 -10.84
C ASP A 86 -15.00 1.12 -12.17
N SER A 87 -16.33 1.20 -12.13
CA SER A 87 -17.18 1.55 -13.28
C SER A 87 -16.86 2.96 -13.82
N LEU A 88 -16.72 3.94 -12.93
CA LEU A 88 -16.38 5.32 -13.30
C LEU A 88 -15.01 5.39 -13.98
N LEU A 89 -14.00 4.76 -13.40
CA LEU A 89 -12.64 4.69 -13.95
C LEU A 89 -12.64 3.99 -15.32
N ASN A 90 -13.40 2.90 -15.49
CA ASN A 90 -13.53 2.21 -16.77
C ASN A 90 -14.13 3.13 -17.85
N LYS A 91 -15.19 3.90 -17.52
CA LYS A 91 -15.77 4.90 -18.44
C LYS A 91 -14.76 5.97 -18.85
N VAL A 92 -13.95 6.45 -17.90
CA VAL A 92 -12.89 7.42 -18.20
C VAL A 92 -11.83 6.81 -19.13
N GLU A 93 -11.40 5.57 -18.88
CA GLU A 93 -10.46 4.87 -19.77
C GLU A 93 -11.01 4.70 -21.19
N GLU A 94 -12.27 4.27 -21.35
CA GLU A 94 -12.93 4.12 -22.65
C GLU A 94 -13.04 5.47 -23.37
N ARG A 95 -13.52 6.51 -22.67
CA ARG A 95 -13.67 7.84 -23.24
C ARG A 95 -12.33 8.47 -23.62
N MET A 96 -11.27 8.23 -22.85
CA MET A 96 -9.93 8.70 -23.18
C MET A 96 -9.37 8.05 -24.45
N LYS A 97 -9.69 6.77 -24.73
CA LYS A 97 -9.31 6.12 -25.99
C LYS A 97 -9.97 6.80 -27.19
N GLU A 98 -11.26 7.12 -27.07
CA GLU A 98 -12.01 7.84 -28.11
C GLU A 98 -11.42 9.25 -28.36
N LEU A 99 -11.17 10.01 -27.27
CA LEU A 99 -10.65 11.38 -27.35
C LEU A 99 -9.22 11.46 -27.89
N SER A 100 -8.42 10.42 -27.66
CA SER A 100 -7.03 10.37 -28.11
C SER A 100 -6.82 9.73 -29.48
N GLN A 101 -7.89 9.28 -30.17
CA GLN A 101 -7.79 8.65 -31.49
C GLN A 101 -6.72 7.54 -31.56
N ASP A 102 -6.67 6.68 -30.54
CA ASP A 102 -5.66 5.62 -30.35
C ASP A 102 -4.19 6.08 -30.21
N SER A 103 -3.93 7.38 -30.05
CA SER A 103 -2.60 7.89 -29.67
C SER A 103 -2.36 7.87 -28.15
N THR A 104 -3.11 7.07 -27.39
CA THR A 104 -2.89 6.90 -25.95
C THR A 104 -1.55 6.18 -25.77
N GLY A 105 -0.52 6.89 -25.32
CA GLY A 105 0.83 6.32 -25.22
C GLY A 105 0.92 5.29 -24.09
N ARG A 106 0.58 5.69 -22.86
CA ARG A 106 0.61 4.81 -21.69
C ARG A 106 -0.53 5.14 -20.74
N VAL A 107 -1.24 4.11 -20.30
CA VAL A 107 -2.22 4.20 -19.20
C VAL A 107 -1.65 3.46 -17.99
N LYS A 108 -1.77 4.05 -16.80
CA LYS A 108 -1.37 3.40 -15.55
C LYS A 108 -2.48 3.53 -14.52
N ARG A 109 -2.97 2.38 -14.06
CA ARG A 109 -3.92 2.27 -12.94
C ARG A 109 -3.27 1.40 -11.87
N LEU A 110 -2.97 1.99 -10.72
CA LEU A 110 -2.41 1.28 -9.57
C LEU A 110 -3.54 0.69 -8.71
N PRO A 111 -3.26 -0.33 -7.88
CA PRO A 111 -4.20 -0.73 -6.84
C PRO A 111 -4.57 0.49 -5.97
N PRO A 112 -5.87 0.68 -5.65
CA PRO A 112 -6.28 1.77 -4.79
C PRO A 112 -5.64 1.70 -3.40
N ILE A 113 -5.24 2.84 -2.86
CA ILE A 113 -4.63 2.95 -1.53
C ILE A 113 -5.73 3.22 -0.50
N VAL A 114 -5.82 2.38 0.52
CA VAL A 114 -6.71 2.59 1.66
C VAL A 114 -6.01 3.50 2.66
N ARG A 115 -6.66 4.60 3.04
CA ARG A 115 -6.12 5.65 3.92
C ARG A 115 -6.94 5.70 5.20
N GLY A 116 -6.27 5.59 6.36
CA GLY A 116 -6.94 5.53 7.66
C GLY A 116 -7.71 4.23 7.89
N GLY A 117 -7.33 3.15 7.20
CA GLY A 117 -7.90 1.83 7.40
C GLY A 117 -7.63 1.31 8.81
N ALA A 118 -8.58 0.54 9.36
CA ALA A 118 -8.39 -0.12 10.65
C ALA A 118 -7.27 -1.19 10.62
N ILE A 119 -6.99 -1.74 9.44
CA ILE A 119 -5.90 -2.66 9.17
C ILE A 119 -4.91 -1.91 8.27
N ASP A 120 -3.71 -1.64 8.78
CA ASP A 120 -2.65 -1.02 8.01
C ASP A 120 -1.88 -2.07 7.20
N ARG A 121 -1.92 -1.93 5.87
CA ARG A 121 -1.30 -2.84 4.90
C ARG A 121 0.00 -2.30 4.35
N TYR A 122 0.37 -1.06 4.66
CA TYR A 122 1.45 -0.35 3.98
C TYR A 122 2.66 -0.22 4.91
N TRP A 123 3.64 -1.12 4.75
CA TRP A 123 4.87 -1.16 5.55
C TRP A 123 6.08 -0.92 4.65
N PRO A 124 6.53 0.34 4.48
CA PRO A 124 7.63 0.66 3.58
C PRO A 124 8.90 -0.12 3.88
N THR A 125 9.68 -0.39 2.84
CA THR A 125 10.95 -1.09 3.00
C THR A 125 12.01 -0.21 3.65
N ALA A 126 13.09 -0.82 4.16
CA ALA A 126 14.21 -0.09 4.75
C ALA A 126 14.85 0.95 3.80
N ASP A 127 14.77 0.75 2.48
CA ASP A 127 15.21 1.70 1.44
C ASP A 127 14.13 2.70 0.99
N GLY A 128 12.98 2.74 1.68
CA GLY A 128 11.93 3.74 1.48
C GLY A 128 10.95 3.47 0.33
N ARG A 129 10.87 2.23 -0.19
CA ARG A 129 9.89 1.88 -1.24
C ARG A 129 8.53 1.60 -0.62
N LEU A 130 7.47 2.12 -1.25
CA LEU A 130 6.09 1.78 -0.90
C LEU A 130 5.79 0.34 -1.32
N VAL A 131 5.37 -0.48 -0.35
CA VAL A 131 4.89 -1.84 -0.57
C VAL A 131 3.60 -2.06 0.19
N GLU A 132 2.70 -2.85 -0.38
CA GLU A 132 1.47 -3.29 0.26
C GLU A 132 1.57 -4.78 0.57
N TYR A 133 1.24 -5.16 1.80
CA TYR A 133 1.15 -6.55 2.24
C TYR A 133 -0.29 -7.06 2.15
N ASP A 134 -0.43 -8.38 2.08
CA ASP A 134 -1.70 -9.10 2.04
C ASP A 134 -2.31 -9.30 3.45
N ILE A 135 -2.26 -8.27 4.28
CA ILE A 135 -2.67 -8.33 5.70
C ILE A 135 -4.19 -8.31 5.84
N ASP A 136 -4.79 -9.23 6.58
CA ASP A 136 -6.23 -9.29 6.80
C ASP A 136 -6.66 -9.25 8.27
N GLU A 137 -5.72 -9.31 9.21
CA GLU A 137 -6.01 -9.22 10.64
C GLU A 137 -4.92 -8.47 11.42
N VAL A 138 -5.34 -7.64 12.38
CA VAL A 138 -4.48 -7.11 13.44
C VAL A 138 -4.58 -8.06 14.64
N VAL A 139 -3.59 -8.94 14.79
CA VAL A 139 -3.56 -9.96 15.85
C VAL A 139 -3.14 -9.34 17.19
N TYR A 140 -2.18 -8.41 17.14
CA TYR A 140 -1.69 -7.68 18.31
C TYR A 140 -1.26 -6.27 17.92
N ASP A 141 -1.55 -5.29 18.78
CA ASP A 141 -1.05 -3.92 18.66
C ASP A 141 -1.03 -3.25 20.03
N LYS A 142 0.16 -3.11 20.62
CA LYS A 142 0.36 -2.43 21.91
C LYS A 142 1.72 -1.78 21.99
N ASP A 143 1.77 -0.73 22.80
CA ASP A 143 3.02 -0.14 23.25
C ASP A 143 3.50 -0.83 24.52
N SER A 144 4.77 -1.27 24.50
CA SER A 144 5.53 -1.62 25.69
C SER A 144 6.26 -0.39 26.24
N PRO A 145 6.92 -0.45 27.40
CA PRO A 145 7.80 0.63 27.86
C PRO A 145 8.97 0.96 26.92
N TYR A 146 9.26 0.10 25.94
CA TYR A 146 10.43 0.22 25.06
C TYR A 146 10.08 0.56 23.61
N GLN A 147 8.95 0.04 23.11
CA GLN A 147 8.58 0.11 21.69
C GLN A 147 7.12 -0.25 21.43
N ASN A 148 6.60 0.19 20.28
CA ASN A 148 5.36 -0.33 19.71
C ASN A 148 5.58 -1.74 19.15
N ILE A 149 4.65 -2.65 19.40
CA ILE A 149 4.70 -4.04 18.98
C ILE A 149 3.41 -4.35 18.23
N LYS A 150 3.53 -4.83 17.01
CA LYS A 150 2.41 -5.33 16.22
C LYS A 150 2.66 -6.76 15.79
N ILE A 151 1.60 -7.55 15.80
CA ILE A 151 1.53 -8.82 15.09
C ILE A 151 0.39 -8.70 14.10
N LEU A 152 0.69 -8.79 12.81
CA LEU A 152 -0.28 -8.66 11.73
C LEU A 152 -0.34 -9.97 10.94
N HIS A 153 -1.54 -10.49 10.69
CA HIS A 153 -1.70 -11.70 9.91
C HIS A 153 -1.63 -11.39 8.42
N SER A 154 -0.70 -12.02 7.70
CA SER A 154 -0.61 -12.06 6.24
C SER A 154 -1.00 -13.44 5.75
N LYS A 155 -1.79 -13.49 4.67
CA LYS A 155 -2.26 -14.77 4.10
C LYS A 155 -1.11 -15.65 3.61
N GLN A 156 -0.06 -15.05 3.04
CA GLN A 156 1.08 -15.78 2.49
C GLN A 156 2.25 -15.94 3.48
N PHE A 157 2.45 -15.00 4.41
CA PHE A 157 3.59 -15.01 5.33
C PHE A 157 3.23 -15.49 6.75
N GLY A 158 1.95 -15.68 7.04
CA GLY A 158 1.45 -15.95 8.38
C GLY A 158 1.52 -14.70 9.25
N ASN A 159 1.69 -14.87 10.56
CA ASN A 159 1.85 -13.75 11.49
C ASN A 159 3.20 -13.05 11.30
N ILE A 160 3.15 -11.73 11.11
CA ILE A 160 4.32 -10.86 10.94
C ILE A 160 4.51 -10.03 12.21
N LEU A 161 5.67 -10.17 12.85
CA LEU A 161 6.13 -9.33 13.95
C LEU A 161 6.73 -8.03 13.41
N ILE A 162 6.17 -6.90 13.85
CA ILE A 162 6.61 -5.56 13.48
C ILE A 162 6.91 -4.79 14.76
N LEU A 163 8.14 -4.28 14.89
CA LEU A 163 8.60 -3.53 16.07
C LEU A 163 8.93 -2.09 15.69
N SER A 164 8.27 -1.12 16.33
CA SER A 164 8.41 0.31 16.01
C SER A 164 8.26 0.66 14.52
N GLY A 165 7.46 -0.14 13.81
CA GLY A 165 7.20 0.02 12.38
C GLY A 165 8.22 -0.63 11.43
N ASP A 166 9.20 -1.35 11.95
CA ASP A 166 10.13 -2.17 11.15
C ASP A 166 9.67 -3.64 11.15
N VAL A 167 9.75 -4.30 9.99
CA VAL A 167 9.36 -5.71 9.85
C VAL A 167 10.51 -6.58 10.32
N ASN A 168 10.32 -7.30 11.43
CA ASN A 168 11.38 -8.09 12.04
C ASN A 168 11.40 -9.54 11.55
N LEU A 169 10.24 -10.21 11.59
CA LEU A 169 10.12 -11.63 11.25
C LEU A 169 8.66 -12.01 10.98
N ALA A 170 8.43 -12.86 9.99
CA ALA A 170 7.17 -13.56 9.81
C ALA A 170 7.30 -15.07 10.08
N GLU A 171 6.18 -15.77 10.30
CA GLU A 171 6.15 -17.23 10.43
C GLU A 171 6.75 -17.96 9.22
N SER A 172 6.71 -17.34 8.03
CA SER A 172 7.36 -17.83 6.81
C SER A 172 8.89 -17.76 6.82
N ASP A 173 9.50 -16.99 7.70
CA ASP A 173 10.88 -16.49 7.55
C ASP A 173 11.93 -17.42 8.16
N LEU A 174 11.75 -18.73 8.02
CA LEU A 174 12.78 -19.71 8.43
C LEU A 174 14.13 -19.45 7.75
N ALA A 175 14.12 -18.85 6.55
CA ALA A 175 15.34 -18.44 5.85
C ALA A 175 16.17 -17.43 6.67
N TYR A 176 15.53 -16.48 7.36
CA TYR A 176 16.23 -15.54 8.25
C TYR A 176 16.92 -16.29 9.39
N THR A 177 16.17 -17.12 10.11
CA THR A 177 16.68 -17.91 11.25
C THR A 177 17.81 -18.84 10.81
N ARG A 178 17.67 -19.50 9.65
CA ARG A 178 18.71 -20.34 9.08
C ARG A 178 19.96 -19.55 8.71
N ALA A 179 19.81 -18.39 8.08
CA ALA A 179 20.93 -17.58 7.64
C ALA A 179 21.74 -17.05 8.82
N ILE A 180 21.07 -16.50 9.84
CA ILE A 180 21.73 -15.95 11.04
C ILE A 180 22.39 -17.03 11.90
N MET A 181 21.92 -18.28 11.82
CA MET A 181 22.56 -19.46 12.43
C MET A 181 23.69 -20.08 11.58
N GLY A 182 24.23 -19.35 10.60
CA GLY A 182 25.36 -19.83 9.78
C GLY A 182 24.97 -20.79 8.66
N SER A 183 23.70 -20.80 8.24
CA SER A 183 23.20 -21.53 7.07
C SER A 183 23.45 -23.05 7.07
N GLY A 184 23.55 -23.66 8.26
CA GLY A 184 23.79 -25.09 8.44
C GLY A 184 25.25 -25.52 8.33
N LYS A 185 26.20 -24.57 8.34
CA LYS A 185 27.64 -24.87 8.37
C LYS A 185 28.17 -25.11 9.79
N GLU A 186 27.48 -24.56 10.78
CA GLU A 186 27.88 -24.63 12.17
C GLU A 186 27.34 -25.89 12.85
N ASP A 187 28.17 -26.54 13.66
CA ASP A 187 27.74 -27.59 14.58
C ASP A 187 27.52 -27.00 15.97
N TYR A 188 26.25 -26.98 16.40
CA TYR A 188 25.81 -26.46 17.68
C TYR A 188 25.84 -27.51 18.81
N THR A 189 26.14 -28.78 18.52
CA THR A 189 26.16 -29.87 19.50
C THR A 189 27.16 -29.57 20.62
N GLY A 190 26.69 -29.58 21.87
CA GLY A 190 27.53 -29.35 23.05
C GLY A 190 28.12 -27.93 23.17
N LYS A 191 27.65 -26.96 22.37
CA LYS A 191 28.14 -25.58 22.40
C LYS A 191 27.41 -24.73 23.44
N ASP A 192 28.11 -23.73 23.97
CA ASP A 192 27.54 -22.65 24.77
C ASP A 192 27.25 -21.47 23.82
N VAL A 193 26.00 -21.00 23.75
CA VAL A 193 25.54 -19.99 22.78
C VAL A 193 24.87 -18.82 23.51
N LEU A 194 25.21 -17.59 23.10
CA LEU A 194 24.56 -16.36 23.55
C LEU A 194 23.74 -15.74 22.39
N ILE A 195 22.46 -15.47 22.65
CA ILE A 195 21.55 -14.76 21.74
C ILE A 195 21.22 -13.41 22.39
N LEU A 196 21.46 -12.32 21.65
CA LEU A 196 21.06 -10.97 22.05
C LEU A 196 19.76 -10.60 21.33
N GLY A 197 18.73 -10.22 22.09
CA GLY A 197 17.37 -10.06 21.61
C GLY A 197 16.77 -11.39 21.15
N GLY A 198 15.97 -11.36 20.08
CA GLY A 198 15.33 -12.55 19.53
C GLY A 198 14.09 -12.99 20.32
N GLY A 199 13.31 -12.04 20.83
CA GLY A 199 12.06 -12.29 21.54
C GLY A 199 11.04 -13.15 20.77
N ASP A 200 11.14 -13.22 19.44
CA ASP A 200 10.39 -14.17 18.60
C ASP A 200 10.65 -15.65 18.95
N GLY A 201 11.80 -15.94 19.58
CA GLY A 201 12.19 -17.27 20.04
C GLY A 201 12.64 -18.23 18.94
N GLY A 202 12.59 -17.86 17.66
CA GLY A 202 12.92 -18.74 16.54
C GLY A 202 14.33 -19.31 16.61
N LYS A 203 15.33 -18.46 16.83
CA LYS A 203 16.74 -18.88 17.01
C LYS A 203 16.91 -19.83 18.20
N LEU A 204 16.31 -19.49 19.34
CA LEU A 204 16.40 -20.31 20.55
C LEU A 204 15.81 -21.70 20.30
N CYS A 205 14.59 -21.76 19.76
CA CYS A 205 13.88 -23.00 19.46
C CYS A 205 14.64 -23.89 18.47
N GLU A 206 15.22 -23.31 17.41
CA GLU A 206 16.02 -24.08 16.43
C GLU A 206 17.35 -24.57 17.03
N ILE A 207 18.07 -23.74 17.77
CA ILE A 207 19.36 -24.13 18.38
C ILE A 207 19.16 -25.24 19.41
N VAL A 208 18.13 -25.17 20.27
CA VAL A 208 17.87 -26.21 21.29
C VAL A 208 17.69 -27.61 20.68
N LYS A 209 17.08 -27.72 19.48
CA LYS A 209 16.94 -28.99 18.75
C LYS A 209 18.30 -29.62 18.39
N LEU A 210 19.34 -28.80 18.26
CA LEU A 210 20.71 -29.22 17.90
C LEU A 210 21.55 -29.63 19.11
N LYS A 211 20.93 -29.85 20.29
CA LYS A 211 21.57 -30.35 21.51
C LYS A 211 22.79 -29.52 21.95
N PRO A 212 22.63 -28.20 22.14
CA PRO A 212 23.68 -27.36 22.70
C PRO A 212 23.92 -27.75 24.16
N LYS A 213 25.03 -27.28 24.73
CA LYS A 213 25.30 -27.41 26.17
C LYS A 213 24.50 -26.36 26.95
N MET A 214 24.48 -25.12 26.47
CA MET A 214 23.70 -24.02 27.05
C MET A 214 23.33 -23.02 25.95
N VAL A 215 22.10 -22.48 26.02
CA VAL A 215 21.71 -21.32 25.24
C VAL A 215 21.21 -20.26 26.21
N THR A 216 21.87 -19.10 26.22
CA THR A 216 21.43 -17.93 26.97
C THR A 216 20.84 -16.93 26.01
N MET A 217 19.56 -16.61 26.16
CA MET A 217 18.90 -15.54 25.39
C MET A 217 18.63 -14.36 26.32
N VAL A 218 19.02 -13.16 25.90
CA VAL A 218 18.85 -11.92 26.66
C VAL A 218 17.96 -10.98 25.86
N GLU A 219 16.68 -10.93 26.24
CA GLU A 219 15.65 -10.07 25.64
C GLU A 219 15.21 -8.99 26.65
N ILE A 220 15.08 -7.75 26.19
CA ILE A 220 14.78 -6.58 27.05
C ILE A 220 13.27 -6.43 27.28
N SER A 221 12.45 -6.86 26.33
CA SER A 221 11.00 -6.71 26.39
C SER A 221 10.32 -8.05 26.67
N PHE A 222 9.67 -8.17 27.81
CA PHE A 222 8.83 -9.33 28.15
C PHE A 222 7.57 -9.46 27.26
N VAL A 223 7.18 -8.36 26.60
CA VAL A 223 5.96 -8.30 25.78
C VAL A 223 6.22 -8.75 24.34
N VAL A 224 7.49 -8.71 23.89
CA VAL A 224 7.89 -9.17 22.55
C VAL A 224 7.93 -10.69 22.55
#